data_AF-A0A7S3MS30-F1
#
_entry.id   AF-A0A7S3MS30-F1
#
_cell.length_a   1.000
_cell.length_b   1.000
_cell.length_c   1.000
_cell.angle_alpha   90.00
_cell.angle_beta   90.00
_cell.angle_gamma   90.00
#
_symmetry.space_group_name_H-M   'P 1'
#
loop_
_entity.id
_entity.type
_entity.pdbx_description
1 polymer ?
#
loop_
_entity_poly.entity_id
_entity_poly.type
_entity_poly.pdbx_seq_one_letter_code
_entity_poly.pdbx_strand_id
1 'polypeptide(L)'
;MRFRLVEGRGEAIYEIGVHDDGDLVGITQEECGHSILALFHMSRTLGAQLEVTLVRLGSYGYSVQLKVTQPQEHIDPEVQSFMKGLNMLRTSQSSGLGKLQRQ
;
A
#
# COMPACT_ATOMS: atom_id res chain seq x y z
N MET A 1 0.57 6.43 4.61
CA MET A 1 0.97 5.49 3.53
C MET A 1 -0.11 5.25 2.48
N ARG A 2 -1.30 4.71 2.83
CA ARG A 2 -2.37 4.36 1.86
C ARG A 2 -2.68 5.44 0.83
N PHE A 3 -2.89 6.67 1.27
CA PHE A 3 -3.17 7.81 0.38
C PHE A 3 -2.10 7.98 -0.70
N ARG A 4 -0.81 7.96 -0.31
CA ARG A 4 0.32 8.10 -1.23
C ARG A 4 0.40 6.95 -2.25
N LEU A 5 0.09 5.72 -1.84
CA LEU A 5 0.04 4.58 -2.76
C LEU A 5 -1.11 4.70 -3.76
N VAL A 6 -2.27 5.23 -3.36
CA VAL A 6 -3.40 5.44 -4.28
C VAL A 6 -3.05 6.50 -5.32
N GLU A 7 -2.53 7.65 -4.89
CA GLU A 7 -2.11 8.73 -5.80
C GLU A 7 -1.00 8.27 -6.75
N GLY A 8 -0.02 7.54 -6.22
CA GLY A 8 1.14 7.04 -6.96
C GLY A 8 0.90 5.71 -7.71
N ARG A 9 -0.36 5.31 -7.93
CA ARG A 9 -0.72 4.08 -8.67
C ARG A 9 0.01 2.83 -8.19
N GLY A 10 0.05 2.65 -6.88
CA GLY A 10 0.69 1.52 -6.21
C GLY A 10 2.14 1.79 -5.82
N GLU A 11 2.72 2.95 -6.13
CA GLU A 11 4.09 3.29 -5.74
C GLU A 11 4.14 4.52 -4.85
N ALA A 12 5.07 4.53 -3.88
CA ALA A 12 5.38 5.70 -3.06
C ALA A 12 6.83 5.68 -2.60
N ILE A 13 7.44 6.87 -2.51
CA ILE A 13 8.79 7.06 -1.94
C ILE A 13 8.68 7.78 -0.60
N TYR A 14 9.44 7.32 0.38
CA TYR A 14 9.59 7.94 1.70
C TYR A 14 11.05 8.25 1.95
N GLU A 15 11.32 9.41 2.53
CA GLU A 15 12.66 9.83 2.95
C GLU A 15 12.66 9.96 4.47
N ILE A 16 13.63 9.32 5.13
CA ILE A 16 13.86 9.39 6.57
C ILE A 16 15.11 10.23 6.81
N GLY A 17 15.12 11.02 7.89
CA GLY A 17 16.27 11.84 8.27
C GLY A 17 16.42 13.13 7.43
N VAL A 18 15.29 13.70 7.00
CA VAL A 18 15.22 14.99 6.30
C VAL A 18 14.54 16.00 7.22
N HIS A 19 15.08 17.21 7.27
CA HIS A 19 14.50 18.32 8.02
C HIS A 19 13.27 18.91 7.30
N ASP A 20 12.46 19.68 8.00
CA ASP A 20 11.25 20.30 7.44
C ASP A 20 11.57 21.24 6.25
N ASP A 21 12.77 21.80 6.20
CA ASP A 21 13.25 22.67 5.11
C ASP A 21 13.74 21.89 3.88
N GLY A 22 13.72 20.55 3.94
CA GLY A 22 14.21 19.66 2.88
C GLY A 22 15.69 19.30 2.99
N ASP A 23 16.39 19.83 3.99
CA ASP A 23 17.81 19.57 4.22
C ASP A 23 18.05 18.14 4.75
N LEU A 24 19.00 17.45 4.13
CA LEU A 24 19.35 16.08 4.43
C LEU A 24 20.47 16.07 5.50
N VAL A 25 20.07 16.35 6.74
CA VAL A 25 20.96 16.42 7.91
C VAL A 25 21.21 15.03 8.50
N GLY A 26 20.23 14.13 8.37
CA GLY A 26 20.24 12.77 8.92
C GLY A 26 19.73 12.69 10.36
N ILE A 27 19.44 11.47 10.82
CA ILE A 27 19.05 11.12 12.19
C ILE A 27 19.88 9.94 12.69
N THR A 28 19.78 9.60 13.97
CA THR A 28 20.54 8.48 14.52
C THR A 28 20.16 7.14 13.88
N GLN A 29 21.06 6.16 13.92
CA GLN A 29 20.79 4.82 13.39
C GLN A 29 19.57 4.17 14.06
N GLU A 30 19.40 4.38 15.37
CA GLU A 30 18.28 3.85 16.14
C GLU A 30 16.95 4.46 15.70
N GLU A 31 16.88 5.78 15.52
CA GLU A 31 15.68 6.46 15.01
C GLU A 31 15.33 6.05 13.57
N CYS A 32 16.35 5.87 12.72
CA CYS A 32 16.18 5.27 11.40
C CYS A 32 15.56 3.88 11.51
N GLY A 33 16.11 3.02 12.39
CA GLY A 33 15.61 1.67 12.62
C GLY A 33 14.14 1.66 13.04
N HIS A 34 13.76 2.47 14.02
CA HIS A 34 12.37 2.62 14.46
C HIS A 34 11.44 3.10 13.34
N SER A 35 11.89 4.08 12.55
CA SER A 35 11.11 4.63 11.42
C SER A 35 10.90 3.59 10.31
N ILE A 36 11.96 2.86 9.95
CA ILE A 36 11.89 1.78 8.94
C ILE A 36 10.95 0.68 9.42
N LEU A 37 11.02 0.26 10.69
CA LEU A 37 10.13 -0.74 11.28
C LEU A 37 8.66 -0.31 11.22
N ALA A 38 8.37 0.94 11.58
CA ALA A 38 7.01 1.47 11.49
C ALA A 38 6.48 1.44 10.05
N LEU A 39 7.27 1.89 9.08
CA LEU A 39 6.90 1.84 7.66
C LEU A 39 6.76 0.41 7.14
N PHE A 40 7.61 -0.51 7.60
CA PHE A 40 7.52 -1.92 7.29
C PHE A 40 6.20 -2.52 7.77
N HIS A 41 5.81 -2.32 9.04
CA HIS A 41 4.53 -2.85 9.53
C HIS A 41 3.32 -2.24 8.80
N MET A 42 3.37 -0.94 8.50
CA MET A 42 2.34 -0.28 7.70
C MET A 42 2.25 -0.85 6.28
N SER A 43 3.38 -1.10 5.60
CA SER A 43 3.39 -1.66 4.24
C SER A 43 2.83 -3.08 4.23
N ARG A 44 3.22 -3.92 5.20
CA ARG A 44 2.68 -5.28 5.35
C ARG A 44 1.18 -5.29 5.57
N THR A 45 0.66 -4.38 6.39
CA THR A 45 -0.79 -4.23 6.64
C THR A 45 -1.57 -3.87 5.36
N LEU A 46 -0.92 -3.23 4.40
CA LEU A 46 -1.52 -2.84 3.12
C LEU A 46 -1.26 -3.86 1.99
N GLY A 47 -0.61 -4.99 2.28
CA GLY A 47 -0.21 -5.95 1.25
C GLY A 47 0.87 -5.41 0.30
N ALA A 48 1.62 -4.40 0.73
CA ALA A 48 2.70 -3.79 -0.02
C ALA A 48 4.08 -4.36 0.37
N GLN A 49 5.06 -4.12 -0.49
CA GLN A 49 6.48 -4.38 -0.27
C GLN A 49 7.19 -3.08 0.09
N LEU A 50 8.23 -3.17 0.92
CA LEU A 50 9.10 -2.06 1.30
C LEU A 50 10.54 -2.42 0.88
N GLU A 51 11.21 -1.50 0.22
CA GLU A 51 12.60 -1.64 -0.22
C GLU A 51 13.41 -0.42 0.22
N VAL A 52 14.63 -0.63 0.72
CA VAL A 52 15.60 0.45 0.93
C VAL A 52 16.30 0.70 -0.39
N THR A 53 16.05 1.85 -1.00
CA THR A 53 16.64 2.21 -2.30
C THR A 53 17.91 3.02 -2.17
N LEU A 54 18.09 3.74 -1.06
CA LEU A 54 19.28 4.57 -0.84
C LEU A 54 19.52 4.81 0.65
N VAL A 55 20.78 4.76 1.05
CA VAL A 55 21.26 5.16 2.39
C VAL A 55 22.34 6.20 2.21
N ARG A 56 22.24 7.31 2.95
CA ARG A 56 23.18 8.43 2.91
C ARG A 56 23.66 8.78 4.32
N LEU A 57 24.89 9.26 4.42
CA LEU A 57 25.43 9.86 5.64
C LEU A 57 25.33 11.38 5.51
N GLY A 58 24.50 11.99 6.34
CA GLY A 58 24.42 13.44 6.55
C GLY A 58 25.40 13.91 7.62
N SER A 59 25.36 15.21 7.93
CA SER A 59 26.25 15.84 8.92
C SER A 59 25.95 15.42 10.36
N TYR A 60 24.73 15.00 10.66
CA TYR A 60 24.30 14.55 12.00
C TYR A 60 24.12 13.02 12.09
N GLY A 61 23.74 12.36 11.00
CA GLY A 61 23.46 10.93 11.02
C GLY A 61 23.08 10.36 9.66
N TYR A 62 22.22 9.36 9.65
CA TYR A 62 21.78 8.66 8.44
C TYR A 62 20.50 9.25 7.88
N SER A 63 20.39 9.25 6.56
CA SER A 63 19.12 9.40 5.86
C SER A 63 18.89 8.17 4.98
N VAL A 64 17.63 7.75 4.89
CA VAL A 64 17.24 6.53 4.20
C VAL A 64 16.06 6.81 3.29
N GLN A 65 16.20 6.46 2.02
CA GLN A 65 15.11 6.42 1.08
C GLN A 65 14.50 5.03 1.03
N LEU A 66 13.18 4.98 1.07
CA LEU A 66 12.40 3.76 0.99
C LEU A 66 11.41 3.85 -0.18
N LYS A 67 11.34 2.79 -0.98
CA LYS A 67 10.27 2.59 -1.96
C LYS A 67 9.23 1.63 -1.38
N VAL A 68 7.96 2.02 -1.43
CA VAL A 68 6.82 1.15 -1.12
C VAL A 68 6.10 0.84 -2.42
N THR A 69 5.89 -0.44 -2.70
CA THR A 69 5.18 -0.92 -3.90
C THR A 69 4.04 -1.84 -3.50
N GLN A 70 2.82 -1.49 -3.86
CA GLN A 70 1.64 -2.33 -3.72
C GLN A 70 1.30 -2.92 -5.10
N PRO A 71 1.23 -4.26 -5.24
CA PRO A 71 0.76 -4.88 -6.46
C PRO A 71 -0.63 -4.34 -6.81
N GLN A 72 -0.78 -3.80 -8.01
CA GLN A 72 -2.09 -3.44 -8.54
C GLN A 72 -2.59 -4.57 -9.43
N GLU A 73 -3.68 -5.21 -9.03
CA GLU A 73 -4.45 -6.03 -9.96
C GLU A 73 -5.20 -5.10 -10.90
N HIS A 74 -4.61 -4.85 -12.07
CA HIS A 74 -5.28 -4.10 -13.11
C HIS A 74 -6.22 -5.05 -13.88
N ILE A 75 -7.42 -5.27 -13.33
CA ILE A 75 -8.47 -5.99 -14.05
C ILE A 75 -9.03 -5.03 -15.09
N ASP A 76 -8.99 -5.43 -16.36
CA ASP A 76 -9.58 -4.68 -17.47
C ASP A 76 -11.04 -4.28 -17.12
N PRO A 77 -11.46 -3.02 -17.34
CA PRO A 77 -12.82 -2.57 -17.07
C PRO A 77 -13.91 -3.45 -17.70
N GLU A 78 -13.66 -4.05 -18.86
CA GLU A 78 -14.57 -4.98 -19.53
C GLU A 78 -14.66 -6.29 -18.75
N VAL A 79 -13.53 -6.82 -18.26
CA VAL A 79 -13.47 -8.00 -17.40
C VAL A 79 -14.14 -7.74 -16.05
N GLN A 80 -13.95 -6.56 -15.44
CA GLN A 80 -14.67 -6.18 -14.21
C GLN A 80 -16.18 -6.13 -14.43
N SER A 81 -16.61 -5.51 -15.53
CA SER A 81 -18.04 -5.38 -15.87
C SER A 81 -18.67 -6.75 -16.09
N PHE A 82 -17.97 -7.65 -16.79
CA PHE A 82 -18.37 -9.03 -16.98
C PHE A 82 -18.47 -9.80 -15.66
N MET A 83 -17.43 -9.76 -14.82
CA MET A 83 -17.42 -10.41 -13.50
C MET A 83 -18.55 -9.91 -12.58
N LYS A 84 -18.83 -8.60 -12.61
CA LYS A 84 -19.94 -8.01 -11.86
C LYS A 84 -21.29 -8.54 -12.35
N GLY A 85 -21.48 -8.67 -13.66
CA GLY A 85 -22.65 -9.30 -14.26
C GLY A 85 -22.86 -10.75 -13.80
N LEU A 86 -21.80 -11.56 -13.82
CA LEU A 86 -21.82 -12.95 -13.34
C LEU A 86 -22.22 -13.05 -11.86
N ASN A 87 -21.68 -12.18 -11.01
CA ASN A 87 -22.02 -12.17 -9.58
C ASN A 87 -23.50 -11.81 -9.36
N MET A 88 -24.03 -10.84 -10.10
CA MET A 88 -25.44 -10.42 -10.01
C MET A 88 -26.42 -11.56 -10.39
N LEU A 89 -26.03 -12.40 -11.35
CA LEU A 89 -26.81 -13.60 -11.74
C LEU A 89 -26.78 -14.71 -10.67
N ARG A 90 -25.69 -14.82 -9.89
CA ARG A 90 -25.63 -15.79 -8.77
C ARG A 90 -26.49 -15.35 -7.59
N THR A 91 -26.57 -14.05 -7.30
CA THR A 91 -27.41 -13.52 -6.21
C THR A 91 -28.90 -13.62 -6.51
N SER A 92 -29.30 -13.55 -7.78
CA SER A 92 -30.71 -13.71 -8.17
C SER A 92 -31.18 -15.16 -8.06
N GLN A 93 -30.35 -16.15 -8.39
CA GLN A 93 -30.72 -17.57 -8.26
C GLN A 93 -30.77 -18.06 -6.79
N SER A 94 -29.88 -17.56 -5.92
CA SER A 94 -29.89 -17.92 -4.48
C SER A 94 -31.08 -17.34 -3.71
N SER A 95 -31.65 -16.23 -4.15
CA SER A 95 -32.86 -15.63 -3.55
C SER A 95 -34.17 -16.36 -3.93
N GLY A 96 -34.15 -17.18 -4.98
CA GLY A 96 -35.32 -17.93 -5.48
C GLY A 96 -35.60 -19.26 -4.75
N LEU A 97 -34.60 -19.84 -4.08
CA LEU A 97 -34.72 -21.16 -3.43
C LEU A 97 -35.31 -21.10 -2.01
N GLY A 98 -35.46 -19.92 -1.41
CA GLY A 98 -35.97 -19.75 -0.03
C GLY A 98 -37.50 -19.65 0.12
N LYS A 99 -38.27 -19.64 -0.99
CA LYS A 99 -39.73 -19.39 -0.96
C LYS A 99 -40.62 -20.62 -1.21
N LEU A 100 -40.06 -21.83 -1.31
CA LEU A 100 -40.81 -23.04 -1.64
C LEU A 100 -41.01 -24.06 -0.49
N GLN A 101 -40.64 -23.73 0.76
CA GLN A 101 -40.77 -24.64 1.91
C GLN A 101 -41.69 -24.15 3.04
N ARG A 102 -42.70 -23.34 2.75
CA ARG A 102 -43.80 -23.07 3.70
C ARG A 102 -45.15 -23.18 3.00
N GLN A 103 -45.64 -24.41 2.89
CA GLN A 103 -47.06 -24.74 2.96
C GLN A 103 -47.21 -25.93 3.90
#